data_AF-A0A7S1YUI7-F1
#
_entry.id   AF-A0A7S1YUI7-F1
#
_cell.length_a   1.000
_cell.length_b   1.000
_cell.length_c   1.000
_cell.angle_alpha   90.00
_cell.angle_beta   90.00
_cell.angle_gamma   90.00
#
_symmetry.space_group_name_H-M   'P 1'
#
loop_
_entity.id
_entity.type
_entity.pdbx_description
1 polymer ?
#
loop_
_entity_poly.entity_id
_entity_poly.type
_entity_poly.pdbx_seq_one_letter_code
_entity_poly.pdbx_strand_id
1 'polypeptide(L)'
;MTGDGNSPFDLFKKFYSTCLLIFCTVFLMGLMFSGQTKLAADVHPALAFIVFWALIIWLNMVEGGQGSLVGLAPVNFDLYKESHPTTYKSTGTCHRGDNLDRYLMGRQFMVIFIAFVINLSGAPLPGSKLWGFPQIVMDIFLGSGLAMILMTAQMGQLNSQVNASHCMLDYINNYFAVFTFWVAMSVEFSGLMHSSYLIAIIVGLLAGKPIESNEPPKTGGVLIFFWFRVLVSLAVLGFALSVTLEALFNKQTTIWEGLPPAVGVILFFVLMSCVGLLEGMQIAFFAVAKLTKGERGKAKFAMMTCDLLFRGKAH
;
A
#
# COMPACT_ATOMS: atom_id res chain seq x y z
N MET A 1 2.51 -26.60 -1.60
CA MET A 1 3.97 -26.81 -1.66
C MET A 1 4.25 -28.03 -2.51
N THR A 2 4.64 -27.84 -3.76
CA THR A 2 5.16 -28.90 -4.64
C THR A 2 6.08 -28.22 -5.66
N GLY A 3 7.36 -28.56 -5.71
CA GLY A 3 8.19 -28.28 -6.89
C GLY A 3 9.56 -27.65 -6.66
N ASP A 4 9.63 -26.34 -6.41
CA ASP A 4 10.80 -25.55 -6.86
C ASP A 4 11.66 -24.92 -5.74
N GLY A 5 11.55 -25.41 -4.50
CA GLY A 5 12.14 -24.73 -3.34
C GLY A 5 13.62 -24.94 -3.05
N ASN A 6 14.26 -25.92 -3.71
CA ASN A 6 15.57 -26.49 -3.31
C ASN A 6 16.64 -26.47 -4.42
N SER A 7 16.46 -25.71 -5.50
CA SER A 7 17.57 -25.51 -6.44
C SER A 7 18.69 -24.74 -5.72
N PRO A 8 19.98 -25.05 -5.98
CA PRO A 8 21.11 -24.28 -5.40
C PRO A 8 20.99 -22.78 -5.67
N PHE A 9 20.38 -22.41 -6.81
CA PHE A 9 20.14 -21.03 -7.19
C PHE A 9 19.09 -20.35 -6.31
N ASP A 10 18.01 -21.03 -5.93
CA ASP A 10 16.98 -20.45 -5.06
C ASP A 10 17.44 -20.35 -3.60
N LEU A 11 18.28 -21.29 -3.14
CA LEU A 11 18.95 -21.17 -1.85
C LEU A 11 19.88 -19.94 -1.83
N PHE A 12 20.67 -19.74 -2.89
CA PHE A 12 21.51 -18.55 -3.04
C PHE A 12 20.70 -17.26 -3.01
N LYS A 13 19.58 -17.17 -3.76
CA LYS A 13 18.69 -15.99 -3.73
C LYS A 13 18.16 -15.70 -2.33
N LYS A 14 17.67 -16.73 -1.62
CA LYS A 14 17.16 -16.60 -0.25
C LYS A 14 18.24 -16.10 0.70
N PHE A 15 19.45 -16.63 0.58
CA PHE A 15 20.59 -16.22 1.39
C PHE A 15 20.98 -14.76 1.09
N TYR A 16 21.20 -14.42 -0.17
CA TYR A 16 21.55 -13.06 -0.61
C TYR A 16 20.49 -12.04 -0.19
N SER A 17 19.21 -12.32 -0.41
CA SER A 17 18.11 -11.44 -0.03
C SER A 17 18.05 -11.21 1.48
N THR A 18 18.25 -12.27 2.28
CA THR A 18 18.28 -12.17 3.74
C THR A 18 19.48 -11.36 4.22
N CYS A 19 20.68 -11.59 3.67
CA CYS A 19 21.87 -10.82 3.99
C CYS A 19 21.72 -9.34 3.63
N LEU A 20 21.17 -9.05 2.45
CA LEU A 20 20.91 -7.69 2.00
C LEU A 20 19.92 -6.97 2.91
N LEU A 21 18.86 -7.67 3.35
CA LEU A 21 17.90 -7.12 4.29
C LEU A 21 18.55 -6.82 5.64
N ILE A 22 19.30 -7.76 6.22
CA ILE A 22 20.02 -7.57 7.49
C ILE A 22 20.97 -6.37 7.38
N PHE A 23 21.70 -6.27 6.26
CA PHE A 23 22.58 -5.14 5.99
C PHE A 23 21.79 -3.82 5.99
N CYS A 24 20.71 -3.72 5.21
CA CYS A 24 19.88 -2.51 5.15
C CYS A 24 19.30 -2.14 6.52
N THR A 25 18.85 -3.12 7.30
CA THR A 25 18.34 -2.90 8.66
C THR A 25 19.43 -2.33 9.56
N VAL A 26 20.59 -2.99 9.65
CA VAL A 26 21.71 -2.53 10.50
C VAL A 26 22.19 -1.15 10.07
N PHE A 27 22.25 -0.90 8.76
CA PHE A 27 22.69 0.37 8.19
C PHE A 27 21.74 1.52 8.54
N LEU A 28 20.43 1.33 8.41
CA LEU A 28 19.43 2.33 8.78
C LEU A 28 19.35 2.54 10.30
N MET A 29 19.46 1.48 11.10
CA MET A 29 19.53 1.60 12.55
C MET A 29 20.79 2.38 12.98
N GLY A 30 21.94 2.09 12.38
CA GLY A 30 23.18 2.82 12.63
C GLY A 30 23.05 4.30 12.32
N LEU A 31 22.39 4.65 11.21
CA LEU A 31 22.12 6.03 10.82
C LEU A 31 21.19 6.75 11.81
N MET A 32 20.11 6.09 12.25
CA MET A 32 19.18 6.63 13.24
C MET A 32 19.85 6.85 14.60
N PHE A 33 20.56 5.86 15.12
CA PHE A 33 21.26 5.97 16.41
C PHE A 33 22.43 6.96 16.37
N SER A 34 22.99 7.23 15.20
CA SER A 34 23.99 8.29 15.00
C SER A 34 23.36 9.69 14.89
N GLY A 35 22.03 9.81 14.98
CA GLY A 35 21.32 11.10 14.87
C GLY A 35 21.36 11.68 13.45
N GLN A 36 21.68 10.87 12.45
CA GLN A 36 21.89 11.32 11.07
C GLN A 36 20.65 11.17 10.17
N THR A 37 19.50 10.88 10.75
CA THR A 37 18.19 10.88 10.06
C THR A 37 17.34 12.05 10.52
N LYS A 38 16.47 12.57 9.65
CA LYS A 38 15.66 13.77 9.93
C LYS A 38 14.93 13.71 11.28
N LEU A 39 14.14 12.68 11.54
CA LEU A 39 13.39 12.55 12.80
C LEU A 39 14.31 12.35 14.03
N ALA A 40 15.45 11.68 13.87
CA ALA A 40 16.40 11.47 14.96
C ALA A 40 17.13 12.78 15.34
N ALA A 41 17.40 13.64 14.36
CA ALA A 41 18.01 14.94 14.57
C ALA A 41 17.02 15.96 15.15
N ASP A 42 15.77 15.96 14.67
CA ASP A 42 14.76 16.93 15.08
C ASP A 42 14.18 16.63 16.48
N VAL A 43 14.07 15.34 16.85
CA VAL A 43 13.40 14.94 18.10
C VAL A 43 14.30 14.12 19.01
N HIS A 44 14.50 12.83 18.69
CA HIS A 44 15.36 11.95 19.46
C HIS A 44 15.60 10.62 18.71
N PRO A 45 16.84 10.07 18.69
CA PRO A 45 17.15 8.79 18.05
C PRO A 45 16.27 7.61 18.51
N ALA A 46 16.02 7.51 19.82
CA ALA A 46 15.17 6.44 20.36
C ALA A 46 13.70 6.56 19.92
N LEU A 47 13.18 7.79 19.80
CA LEU A 47 11.81 7.99 19.30
C LEU A 47 11.74 7.64 17.82
N ALA A 48 12.73 8.07 17.04
CA ALA A 48 12.82 7.72 15.62
C ALA A 48 12.81 6.20 15.43
N PHE A 49 13.60 5.46 16.22
CA PHE A 49 13.61 3.99 16.22
C PHE A 49 12.24 3.39 16.55
N ILE A 50 11.58 3.84 17.62
CA ILE A 50 10.28 3.30 18.04
C ILE A 50 9.21 3.56 16.98
N VAL A 51 9.12 4.81 16.51
CA VAL A 51 8.16 5.22 15.47
C VAL A 51 8.41 4.43 14.19
N PHE A 52 9.66 4.30 13.77
CA PHE A 52 10.05 3.56 12.59
C PHE A 52 9.56 2.11 12.62
N TRP A 53 9.87 1.37 13.69
CA TRP A 53 9.49 -0.04 13.82
C TRP A 53 7.98 -0.21 14.02
N ALA A 54 7.34 0.65 14.82
CA ALA A 54 5.90 0.62 15.00
C ALA A 54 5.16 0.80 13.66
N LEU A 55 5.63 1.72 12.82
CA LEU A 55 5.06 1.96 11.50
C LEU A 55 5.32 0.83 10.51
N ILE A 56 6.49 0.19 10.53
CA ILE A 56 6.75 -1.00 9.70
C ILE A 56 5.81 -2.15 10.09
N ILE A 57 5.61 -2.39 11.39
CA ILE A 57 4.67 -3.39 11.90
C ILE A 57 3.23 -3.03 11.48
N TRP A 58 2.88 -1.75 11.52
CA TRP A 58 1.55 -1.31 11.11
C TRP A 58 1.33 -1.45 9.61
N LEU A 59 2.33 -1.07 8.78
CA LEU A 59 2.30 -1.28 7.34
C LEU A 59 2.12 -2.76 6.99
N ASN A 60 2.83 -3.65 7.71
CA ASN A 60 2.69 -5.10 7.60
C ASN A 60 1.24 -5.53 7.75
N MET A 61 0.58 -5.09 8.82
CA MET A 61 -0.83 -5.40 9.07
C MET A 61 -1.77 -4.78 8.02
N VAL A 62 -1.51 -3.56 7.56
CA VAL A 62 -2.33 -2.89 6.54
C VAL A 62 -2.29 -3.63 5.19
N GLU A 63 -1.11 -4.15 4.81
CA GLU A 63 -0.88 -4.88 3.56
C GLU A 63 -1.42 -6.31 3.60
N GLY A 64 -1.04 -7.08 4.63
CA GLY A 64 -1.54 -8.45 4.78
C GLY A 64 -3.02 -8.50 5.14
N GLY A 65 -3.52 -7.48 5.85
CA GLY A 65 -4.93 -7.28 6.15
C GLY A 65 -5.76 -7.09 4.89
N GLN A 66 -5.29 -6.28 3.93
CA GLN A 66 -5.94 -6.17 2.63
C GLN A 66 -5.97 -7.52 1.90
N GLY A 67 -4.84 -8.20 1.78
CA GLY A 67 -4.77 -9.49 1.09
C GLY A 67 -5.75 -10.51 1.70
N SER A 68 -5.89 -10.52 3.02
CA SER A 68 -6.80 -11.41 3.74
C SER A 68 -8.26 -10.98 3.63
N LEU A 69 -8.59 -9.71 3.83
CA LEU A 69 -9.98 -9.21 3.76
C LEU A 69 -10.52 -9.26 2.34
N VAL A 70 -9.73 -8.86 1.34
CA VAL A 70 -10.10 -9.05 -0.05
C VAL A 70 -10.20 -10.54 -0.33
N GLY A 71 -9.21 -11.35 0.05
CA GLY A 71 -9.16 -12.80 -0.13
C GLY A 71 -10.37 -13.57 0.41
N LEU A 72 -10.88 -13.18 1.59
CA LEU A 72 -11.99 -13.83 2.28
C LEU A 72 -13.38 -13.36 1.83
N ALA A 73 -13.49 -12.30 1.02
CA ALA A 73 -14.79 -11.77 0.56
C ALA A 73 -15.81 -12.79 -0.03
N PRO A 74 -15.42 -13.85 -0.78
CA PRO A 74 -16.37 -14.84 -1.29
C PRO A 74 -16.73 -15.92 -0.27
N VAL A 75 -16.01 -16.01 0.86
CA VAL A 75 -16.23 -17.03 1.88
C VAL A 75 -17.28 -16.50 2.84
N ASN A 76 -18.31 -17.31 3.13
CA ASN A 76 -19.27 -16.94 4.15
C ASN A 76 -18.57 -16.82 5.50
N PHE A 77 -18.60 -15.62 6.08
CA PHE A 77 -17.92 -15.32 7.33
C PHE A 77 -18.45 -16.12 8.52
N ASP A 78 -19.67 -16.65 8.47
CA ASP A 78 -20.23 -17.49 9.54
C ASP A 78 -19.48 -18.81 9.71
N LEU A 79 -18.78 -19.30 8.66
CA LEU A 79 -18.07 -20.58 8.68
C LEU A 79 -16.91 -20.64 9.68
N TYR A 80 -16.32 -19.49 10.01
CA TYR A 80 -15.18 -19.40 10.93
C TYR A 80 -15.49 -18.58 12.18
N LYS A 81 -16.77 -18.38 12.49
CA LYS A 81 -17.22 -17.65 13.68
C LYS A 81 -16.70 -18.23 14.99
N GLU A 82 -16.69 -19.55 15.10
CA GLU A 82 -16.22 -20.26 16.30
C GLU A 82 -14.70 -20.42 16.33
N SER A 83 -14.07 -20.68 15.18
CA SER A 83 -12.63 -20.91 15.10
C SER A 83 -11.80 -19.62 15.13
N HIS A 84 -12.28 -18.54 14.51
CA HIS A 84 -11.57 -17.26 14.35
C HIS A 84 -12.49 -16.07 14.69
N PRO A 85 -12.81 -15.87 15.99
CA PRO A 85 -13.81 -14.88 16.41
C PRO A 85 -13.40 -13.43 16.10
N THR A 86 -12.10 -13.12 16.13
CA THR A 86 -11.56 -11.78 15.81
C THR A 86 -11.63 -11.51 14.31
N THR A 87 -11.33 -12.53 13.49
CA THR A 87 -11.52 -12.46 12.03
C THR A 87 -12.98 -12.23 11.69
N TYR A 88 -13.91 -13.00 12.30
CA TYR A 88 -15.35 -12.82 12.12
C TYR A 88 -15.82 -11.39 12.40
N LYS A 89 -15.29 -10.71 13.43
CA LYS A 89 -15.66 -9.32 13.75
C LYS A 89 -15.31 -8.34 12.61
N SER A 90 -14.12 -8.48 12.04
CA SER A 90 -13.66 -7.60 10.95
C SER A 90 -14.33 -7.95 9.63
N THR A 91 -14.33 -9.23 9.23
CA THR A 91 -14.92 -9.69 7.96
C THR A 91 -16.43 -9.55 7.94
N GLY A 92 -17.11 -9.83 9.06
CA GLY A 92 -18.56 -9.70 9.16
C GLY A 92 -19.04 -8.26 8.98
N THR A 93 -18.19 -7.26 9.26
CA THR A 93 -18.49 -5.85 8.96
C THR A 93 -18.02 -5.49 7.55
N CYS A 94 -16.80 -5.88 7.17
CA CYS A 94 -16.16 -5.56 5.91
C CYS A 94 -16.91 -6.12 4.70
N HIS A 95 -17.43 -7.34 4.78
CA HIS A 95 -18.10 -8.01 3.65
C HIS A 95 -19.60 -7.74 3.57
N ARG A 96 -20.13 -6.80 4.37
CA ARG A 96 -21.54 -6.36 4.28
C ARG A 96 -21.64 -5.08 3.46
N GLY A 97 -22.59 -5.06 2.51
CA GLY A 97 -22.82 -3.91 1.65
C GLY A 97 -21.54 -3.52 0.89
N ASP A 98 -21.24 -2.22 0.85
CA ASP A 98 -20.08 -1.68 0.16
C ASP A 98 -18.90 -1.39 1.12
N ASN A 99 -18.89 -2.01 2.30
CA ASN A 99 -17.85 -1.73 3.32
C ASN A 99 -16.46 -2.20 2.91
N LEU A 100 -16.34 -3.19 2.02
CA LEU A 100 -15.05 -3.63 1.50
C LEU A 100 -14.43 -2.51 0.66
N ASP A 101 -15.20 -1.86 -0.20
CA ASP A 101 -14.74 -0.73 -1.01
C ASP A 101 -14.36 0.46 -0.13
N ARG A 102 -15.16 0.75 0.91
CA ARG A 102 -14.84 1.78 1.91
C ARG A 102 -13.53 1.50 2.63
N TYR A 103 -13.35 0.26 3.07
CA TYR A 103 -12.11 -0.17 3.70
C TYR A 103 -10.92 0.00 2.76
N LEU A 104 -11.02 -0.42 1.49
CA LEU A 104 -9.96 -0.28 0.50
C LEU A 104 -9.56 1.19 0.29
N MET A 105 -10.53 2.12 0.29
CA MET A 105 -10.27 3.55 0.19
C MET A 105 -9.54 4.12 1.41
N GLY A 106 -10.07 3.88 2.60
CA GLY A 106 -9.44 4.37 3.83
C GLY A 106 -8.05 3.76 4.06
N ARG A 107 -7.89 2.48 3.73
CA ARG A 107 -6.61 1.77 3.80
C ARG A 107 -5.56 2.37 2.87
N GLN A 108 -5.92 2.77 1.65
CA GLN A 108 -4.94 3.31 0.71
C GLN A 108 -4.27 4.59 1.22
N PHE A 109 -5.05 5.47 1.85
CA PHE A 109 -4.50 6.63 2.53
C PHE A 109 -3.51 6.23 3.63
N MET A 110 -3.86 5.22 4.44
CA MET A 110 -3.00 4.74 5.52
C MET A 110 -1.66 4.22 4.99
N VAL A 111 -1.64 3.45 3.90
CA VAL A 111 -0.40 2.95 3.29
C VAL A 111 0.52 4.11 2.92
N ILE A 112 -0.01 5.10 2.20
CA ILE A 112 0.78 6.24 1.72
C ILE A 112 1.26 7.07 2.91
N PHE A 113 0.40 7.32 3.90
CA PHE A 113 0.76 8.06 5.11
C PHE A 113 1.85 7.34 5.92
N ILE A 114 1.69 6.04 6.16
CA ILE A 114 2.66 5.23 6.90
C ILE A 114 4.00 5.20 6.15
N ALA A 115 4.00 4.93 4.85
CA ALA A 115 5.21 4.93 4.03
C ALA A 115 5.91 6.29 4.04
N PHE A 116 5.14 7.38 4.00
CA PHE A 116 5.68 8.74 4.11
C PHE A 116 6.36 8.99 5.44
N VAL A 117 5.73 8.62 6.57
CA VAL A 117 6.33 8.83 7.91
C VAL A 117 7.53 7.90 8.15
N ILE A 118 7.50 6.67 7.63
CA ILE A 118 8.66 5.76 7.62
C ILE A 118 9.83 6.42 6.87
N ASN A 119 9.57 6.97 5.68
CA ASN A 119 10.58 7.68 4.90
C ASN A 119 11.12 8.90 5.63
N LEU A 120 10.27 9.72 6.27
CA LEU A 120 10.74 10.83 7.11
C LEU A 120 11.61 10.37 8.29
N SER A 121 11.30 9.20 8.86
CA SER A 121 12.02 8.66 10.01
C SER A 121 13.41 8.13 9.63
N GLY A 122 13.52 7.49 8.46
CA GLY A 122 14.75 6.86 7.98
C GLY A 122 15.55 7.66 6.95
N ALA A 123 15.05 8.80 6.46
CA ALA A 123 15.74 9.60 5.46
C ALA A 123 17.07 10.17 6.00
N PRO A 124 18.20 9.93 5.31
CA PRO A 124 19.51 10.46 5.69
C PRO A 124 19.56 11.99 5.55
N LEU A 125 20.34 12.62 6.41
CA LEU A 125 20.71 14.02 6.27
C LEU A 125 21.79 14.19 5.17
N PRO A 126 21.86 15.37 4.52
CA PRO A 126 22.93 15.64 3.56
C PRO A 126 24.31 15.45 4.19
N GLY A 127 25.18 14.66 3.55
CA GLY A 127 26.54 14.41 4.03
C GLY A 127 26.66 13.41 5.18
N SER A 128 25.61 12.63 5.48
CA SER A 128 25.67 11.51 6.43
C SER A 128 26.84 10.58 6.15
N LYS A 129 27.61 10.26 7.18
CA LYS A 129 28.73 9.31 7.17
C LYS A 129 28.48 8.24 8.22
N LEU A 130 28.41 6.98 7.80
CA LEU A 130 28.21 5.86 8.70
C LEU A 130 29.45 4.97 8.73
N TRP A 131 30.01 4.78 9.93
CA TRP A 131 31.07 3.82 10.27
C TRP A 131 32.27 3.72 9.30
N GLY A 132 32.60 4.81 8.60
CA GLY A 132 33.71 4.82 7.65
C GLY A 132 33.46 3.98 6.38
N PHE A 133 32.20 3.67 6.05
CA PHE A 133 31.89 2.97 4.80
C PHE A 133 32.37 3.77 3.57
N PRO A 134 32.80 3.08 2.49
CA PRO A 134 33.17 3.75 1.24
C PRO A 134 32.02 4.60 0.70
N GLN A 135 32.35 5.75 0.11
CA GLN A 135 31.36 6.69 -0.43
C GLN A 135 30.42 6.03 -1.44
N ILE A 136 30.93 5.10 -2.26
CA ILE A 136 30.13 4.35 -3.24
C ILE A 136 28.99 3.58 -2.56
N VAL A 137 29.24 2.97 -1.39
CA VAL A 137 28.21 2.22 -0.64
C VAL A 137 27.17 3.20 -0.08
N MET A 138 27.63 4.33 0.45
CA MET A 138 26.76 5.39 0.97
C MET A 138 25.85 5.97 -0.13
N ASP A 139 26.40 6.25 -1.30
CA ASP A 139 25.65 6.81 -2.43
C ASP A 139 24.61 5.83 -2.97
N ILE A 140 24.97 4.55 -3.08
CA ILE A 140 24.04 3.51 -3.54
C ILE A 140 22.91 3.30 -2.53
N PHE A 141 23.21 3.14 -1.23
CA PHE A 141 22.20 2.74 -0.26
C PHE A 141 21.44 3.90 0.39
N LEU A 142 22.12 5.02 0.69
CA LEU A 142 21.51 6.22 1.26
C LEU A 142 21.16 7.23 0.17
N GLY A 143 22.09 7.52 -0.74
CA GLY A 143 21.90 8.55 -1.77
C GLY A 143 20.73 8.25 -2.70
N SER A 144 20.55 6.98 -3.09
CA SER A 144 19.40 6.56 -3.91
C SER A 144 18.13 6.23 -3.11
N GLY A 145 18.22 6.13 -1.77
CA GLY A 145 17.14 5.65 -0.92
C GLY A 145 16.89 4.13 -0.98
N LEU A 146 17.74 3.36 -1.66
CA LEU A 146 17.57 1.92 -1.86
C LEU A 146 17.45 1.14 -0.54
N ALA A 147 18.22 1.49 0.50
CA ALA A 147 18.13 0.80 1.80
C ALA A 147 16.73 0.92 2.42
N MET A 148 16.14 2.12 2.33
CA MET A 148 14.79 2.39 2.82
C MET A 148 13.75 1.63 2.01
N ILE A 149 13.82 1.70 0.68
CA ILE A 149 12.89 0.99 -0.22
C ILE A 149 12.94 -0.52 0.05
N LEU A 150 14.14 -1.11 0.10
CA LEU A 150 14.29 -2.54 0.33
C LEU A 150 13.72 -2.95 1.69
N MET A 151 13.98 -2.17 2.74
CA MET A 151 13.50 -2.54 4.06
C MET A 151 11.97 -2.37 4.19
N THR A 152 11.41 -1.25 3.75
CA THR A 152 9.97 -1.01 3.78
C THR A 152 9.21 -2.01 2.90
N ALA A 153 9.70 -2.28 1.69
CA ALA A 153 9.06 -3.24 0.80
C ALA A 153 9.13 -4.67 1.34
N GLN A 154 10.31 -5.15 1.77
CA GLN A 154 10.46 -6.53 2.23
C GLN A 154 9.77 -6.78 3.57
N MET A 155 9.99 -5.91 4.57
CA MET A 155 9.46 -6.12 5.92
C MET A 155 8.02 -5.62 6.06
N GLY A 156 7.72 -4.47 5.45
CA GLY A 156 6.42 -3.81 5.58
C GLY A 156 5.36 -4.35 4.64
N GLN A 157 5.68 -4.77 3.41
CA GLN A 157 4.65 -5.10 2.42
C GLN A 157 4.71 -6.55 1.92
N LEU A 158 5.87 -7.02 1.46
CA LEU A 158 5.98 -8.31 0.78
C LEU A 158 5.83 -9.49 1.76
N ASN A 159 6.46 -9.43 2.92
CA ASN A 159 6.34 -10.48 3.94
C ASN A 159 4.87 -10.70 4.37
N SER A 160 4.13 -9.62 4.62
CA SER A 160 2.72 -9.71 4.98
C SER A 160 1.86 -10.27 3.84
N GLN A 161 2.07 -9.83 2.61
CA GLN A 161 1.33 -10.34 1.45
C GLN A 161 1.56 -11.85 1.23
N VAL A 162 2.79 -12.33 1.38
CA VAL A 162 3.11 -13.76 1.28
C VAL A 162 2.42 -14.55 2.38
N ASN A 163 2.55 -14.13 3.64
CA ASN A 163 1.94 -14.83 4.77
C ASN A 163 0.42 -14.81 4.71
N ALA A 164 -0.18 -13.66 4.39
CA ALA A 164 -1.61 -13.50 4.21
C ALA A 164 -2.14 -14.38 3.08
N SER A 165 -1.42 -14.52 1.97
CA SER A 165 -1.87 -15.35 0.85
C SER A 165 -2.01 -16.84 1.18
N HIS A 166 -1.29 -17.33 2.20
CA HIS A 166 -1.32 -18.72 2.64
C HIS A 166 -2.20 -18.95 3.86
N CYS A 167 -2.23 -18.02 4.82
CA CYS A 167 -2.93 -18.16 6.09
C CYS A 167 -3.85 -16.96 6.37
N MET A 168 -4.75 -16.64 5.43
CA MET A 168 -5.61 -15.44 5.49
C MET A 168 -6.39 -15.32 6.81
N LEU A 169 -7.00 -16.42 7.27
CA LEU A 169 -7.82 -16.41 8.49
C LEU A 169 -6.99 -16.14 9.73
N ASP A 170 -5.88 -16.87 9.90
CA ASP A 170 -4.97 -16.72 11.04
C ASP A 170 -4.32 -15.34 11.08
N TYR A 171 -3.93 -14.82 9.92
CA TYR A 171 -3.21 -13.56 9.80
C TYR A 171 -4.00 -12.37 10.35
N ILE A 172 -5.32 -12.32 10.14
CA ILE A 172 -6.20 -11.26 10.66
C ILE A 172 -6.93 -11.62 11.95
N ASN A 173 -6.65 -12.80 12.54
CA ASN A 173 -7.30 -13.23 13.78
C ASN A 173 -6.65 -12.63 15.03
N ASN A 174 -6.51 -11.31 15.07
CA ASN A 174 -5.91 -10.59 16.20
C ASN A 174 -6.54 -9.20 16.36
N TYR A 175 -6.41 -8.63 17.55
CA TYR A 175 -6.98 -7.31 17.86
C TYR A 175 -6.32 -6.18 17.07
N PHE A 176 -5.06 -6.33 16.64
CA PHE A 176 -4.36 -5.33 15.86
C PHE A 176 -4.93 -5.20 14.43
N ALA A 177 -5.34 -6.31 13.83
CA ALA A 177 -6.07 -6.33 12.57
C ALA A 177 -7.43 -5.62 12.68
N VAL A 178 -8.20 -5.91 13.74
CA VAL A 178 -9.48 -5.24 14.01
C VAL A 178 -9.30 -3.74 14.25
N PHE A 179 -8.28 -3.34 15.01
CA PHE A 179 -7.92 -1.95 15.21
C PHE A 179 -7.61 -1.27 13.87
N THR A 180 -6.74 -1.88 13.06
CA THR A 180 -6.34 -1.35 11.75
C THR A 180 -7.53 -1.22 10.80
N PHE A 181 -8.44 -2.19 10.81
CA PHE A 181 -9.70 -2.12 10.07
C PHE A 181 -10.54 -0.90 10.47
N TRP A 182 -10.76 -0.67 11.76
CA TRP A 182 -11.55 0.47 12.21
C TRP A 182 -10.87 1.81 11.95
N VAL A 183 -9.55 1.89 12.01
CA VAL A 183 -8.81 3.09 11.61
C VAL A 183 -9.04 3.38 10.12
N ALA A 184 -8.94 2.36 9.25
CA ALA A 184 -9.21 2.52 7.83
C ALA A 184 -10.66 3.00 7.58
N MET A 185 -11.64 2.39 8.23
CA MET A 185 -13.04 2.84 8.15
C MET A 185 -13.23 4.29 8.64
N SER A 186 -12.50 4.70 9.69
CA SER A 186 -12.55 6.08 10.21
C SER A 186 -11.93 7.09 9.23
N VAL A 187 -10.84 6.70 8.57
CA VAL A 187 -10.20 7.51 7.53
C VAL A 187 -11.13 7.67 6.33
N GLU A 188 -11.81 6.62 5.89
CA GLU A 188 -12.82 6.73 4.82
C GLU A 188 -13.96 7.67 5.26
N PHE A 189 -14.44 7.53 6.50
CA PHE A 189 -15.52 8.34 7.02
C PHE A 189 -15.19 9.85 6.97
N SER A 190 -13.93 10.23 7.18
CA SER A 190 -13.45 11.63 7.14
C SER A 190 -13.79 12.37 5.85
N GLY A 191 -13.96 11.67 4.73
CA GLY A 191 -14.30 12.29 3.45
C GLY A 191 -13.12 12.70 2.58
N LEU A 192 -11.89 12.60 3.09
CA LEU A 192 -10.70 13.15 2.39
C LEU A 192 -10.47 12.54 1.01
N MET A 193 -10.85 11.28 0.80
CA MET A 193 -10.65 10.55 -0.46
C MET A 193 -11.91 10.39 -1.32
N HIS A 194 -12.99 11.13 -1.04
CA HIS A 194 -14.27 10.95 -1.73
C HIS A 194 -14.26 11.33 -3.23
N SER A 195 -13.27 12.08 -3.69
CA SER A 195 -13.02 12.30 -5.12
C SER A 195 -12.83 11.00 -5.90
N SER A 196 -12.29 9.93 -5.28
CA SER A 196 -12.15 8.61 -5.90
C SER A 196 -13.50 7.98 -6.25
N TYR A 197 -14.54 8.16 -5.43
CA TYR A 197 -15.89 7.67 -5.75
C TYR A 197 -16.49 8.42 -6.94
N LEU A 198 -16.24 9.74 -7.05
CA LEU A 198 -16.68 10.51 -8.21
C LEU A 198 -16.02 10.01 -9.49
N ILE A 199 -14.70 9.77 -9.45
CA ILE A 199 -13.96 9.19 -10.59
C ILE A 199 -14.53 7.83 -10.94
N ALA A 200 -14.80 6.97 -9.94
CA ALA A 200 -15.37 5.65 -10.16
C ALA A 200 -16.75 5.71 -10.84
N ILE A 201 -17.63 6.63 -10.43
CA ILE A 201 -18.93 6.86 -11.08
C ILE A 201 -18.74 7.29 -12.53
N ILE A 202 -17.87 8.26 -12.80
CA ILE A 202 -17.59 8.75 -14.15
C ILE A 202 -17.05 7.61 -15.03
N VAL A 203 -16.09 6.84 -14.53
CA VAL A 203 -15.50 5.70 -15.26
C VAL A 203 -16.56 4.62 -15.52
N GLY A 204 -17.40 4.29 -14.56
CA GLY A 204 -18.50 3.33 -14.73
C GLY A 204 -19.50 3.77 -15.80
N LEU A 205 -19.85 5.06 -15.82
CA LEU A 205 -20.71 5.66 -16.85
C LEU A 205 -20.05 5.59 -18.23
N LEU A 206 -18.77 5.96 -18.35
CA LEU A 206 -18.02 5.89 -19.60
C LEU A 206 -17.82 4.45 -20.10
N ALA A 207 -17.69 3.49 -19.19
CA ALA A 207 -17.57 2.07 -19.51
C ALA A 207 -18.92 1.41 -19.86
N GLY A 208 -20.05 2.14 -19.74
CA GLY A 208 -21.40 1.60 -19.96
C GLY A 208 -21.83 0.56 -18.92
N LYS A 209 -21.16 0.49 -17.78
CA LYS A 209 -21.44 -0.41 -16.66
C LYS A 209 -21.43 0.41 -15.37
N PRO A 210 -22.55 1.07 -15.02
CA PRO A 210 -22.61 1.83 -13.78
C PRO A 210 -22.32 0.90 -12.61
N ILE A 211 -21.56 1.38 -11.64
CA ILE A 211 -21.20 0.61 -10.45
C ILE A 211 -22.46 0.40 -9.62
N GLU A 212 -22.95 -0.84 -9.55
CA GLU A 212 -24.09 -1.21 -8.74
C GLU A 212 -23.67 -1.27 -7.27
N SER A 213 -24.37 -0.49 -6.42
CA SER A 213 -24.16 -0.47 -4.98
C SER A 213 -25.03 -1.54 -4.33
N ASN A 214 -24.49 -2.24 -3.33
CA ASN A 214 -25.26 -3.22 -2.55
C ASN A 214 -26.07 -2.56 -1.43
N GLU A 215 -26.12 -1.23 -1.40
CA GLU A 215 -26.82 -0.43 -0.40
C GLU A 215 -28.03 0.30 -1.00
N PRO A 216 -29.04 0.64 -0.18
CA PRO A 216 -30.18 1.42 -0.65
C PRO A 216 -29.73 2.78 -1.22
N PRO A 217 -30.46 3.32 -2.20
CA PRO A 217 -30.13 4.62 -2.79
C PRO A 217 -30.07 5.70 -1.72
N LYS A 218 -29.02 6.53 -1.80
CA LYS A 218 -28.77 7.60 -0.84
C LYS A 218 -29.86 8.67 -0.97
N THR A 219 -30.63 8.91 0.08
CA THR A 219 -31.74 9.89 0.09
C THR A 219 -31.56 10.98 1.15
N GLY A 220 -32.07 12.18 0.87
CA GLY A 220 -32.12 13.30 1.83
C GLY A 220 -30.75 13.74 2.35
N GLY A 221 -30.60 13.85 3.67
CA GLY A 221 -29.38 14.32 4.32
C GLY A 221 -28.13 13.46 4.04
N VAL A 222 -28.29 12.16 3.82
CA VAL A 222 -27.18 11.25 3.49
C VAL A 222 -26.59 11.57 2.12
N LEU A 223 -27.44 11.92 1.15
CA LEU A 223 -27.00 12.32 -0.19
C LEU A 223 -26.25 13.65 -0.13
N ILE A 224 -26.78 14.63 0.60
CA ILE A 224 -26.13 15.94 0.77
C ILE A 224 -24.77 15.77 1.46
N PHE A 225 -24.70 14.97 2.53
CA PHE A 225 -23.45 14.70 3.25
C PHE A 225 -22.41 13.99 2.38
N PHE A 226 -22.85 13.07 1.51
CA PHE A 226 -21.97 12.42 0.54
C PHE A 226 -21.36 13.44 -0.44
N TRP A 227 -22.17 14.27 -1.10
CA TRP A 227 -21.68 15.26 -2.06
C TRP A 227 -20.86 16.38 -1.43
N PHE A 228 -21.19 16.77 -0.20
CA PHE A 228 -20.35 17.69 0.57
C PHE A 228 -18.93 17.15 0.76
N ARG A 229 -18.78 15.88 1.17
CA ARG A 229 -17.46 15.24 1.30
C ARG A 229 -16.72 15.13 -0.04
N VAL A 230 -17.44 14.84 -1.13
CA VAL A 230 -16.87 14.86 -2.50
C VAL A 230 -16.32 16.25 -2.83
N LEU A 231 -17.06 17.32 -2.55
CA LEU A 231 -16.63 18.69 -2.81
C LEU A 231 -15.39 19.05 -1.99
N VAL A 232 -15.37 18.73 -0.69
CA VAL A 232 -14.20 18.95 0.18
C VAL A 232 -12.99 18.17 -0.34
N SER A 233 -13.16 16.90 -0.71
CA SER A 233 -12.08 16.08 -1.27
C SER A 233 -11.51 16.68 -2.56
N LEU A 234 -12.35 17.17 -3.47
CA LEU A 234 -11.91 17.82 -4.70
C LEU A 234 -11.15 19.12 -4.43
N ALA A 235 -11.61 19.93 -3.45
CA ALA A 235 -10.93 21.15 -3.07
C ALA A 235 -9.53 20.87 -2.49
N VAL A 236 -9.43 19.89 -1.58
CA VAL A 236 -8.15 19.46 -1.00
C VAL A 236 -7.22 18.89 -2.08
N LEU A 237 -7.72 18.06 -2.99
CA LEU A 237 -6.95 17.51 -4.10
C LEU A 237 -6.44 18.60 -5.04
N GLY A 238 -7.30 19.56 -5.41
CA GLY A 238 -6.91 20.69 -6.27
C GLY A 238 -5.86 21.58 -5.62
N PHE A 239 -5.99 21.86 -4.32
CA PHE A 239 -4.98 22.59 -3.56
C PHE A 239 -3.65 21.83 -3.49
N ALA A 240 -3.67 20.54 -3.11
CA ALA A 240 -2.47 19.71 -3.03
C ALA A 240 -1.75 19.58 -4.38
N LEU A 241 -2.50 19.41 -5.47
CA LEU A 241 -1.95 19.39 -6.82
C LEU A 241 -1.30 20.73 -7.18
N SER A 242 -1.95 21.84 -6.84
CA SER A 242 -1.41 23.18 -7.11
C SER A 242 -0.09 23.42 -6.38
N VAL A 243 -0.04 23.11 -5.07
CA VAL A 243 1.20 23.22 -4.27
C VAL A 243 2.30 22.30 -4.81
N THR A 244 1.95 21.08 -5.24
CA THR A 244 2.93 20.13 -5.79
C THR A 244 3.50 20.62 -7.12
N LEU A 245 2.65 21.14 -8.01
CA LEU A 245 3.09 21.70 -9.29
C LEU A 245 3.93 22.95 -9.09
N GLU A 246 3.54 23.84 -8.19
CA GLU A 246 4.33 25.02 -7.82
C GLU A 246 5.73 24.62 -7.30
N ALA A 247 5.80 23.64 -6.41
CA ALA A 247 7.07 23.13 -5.90
C ALA A 247 7.95 22.53 -7.01
N LEU A 248 7.35 21.80 -7.97
CA LEU A 248 8.05 21.23 -9.13
C LEU A 248 8.59 22.33 -10.06
N PHE A 249 7.79 23.35 -10.36
CA PHE A 249 8.20 24.47 -11.21
C PHE A 249 9.27 25.32 -10.56
N ASN A 250 9.19 25.52 -9.24
CA ASN A 250 10.15 26.29 -8.46
C ASN A 250 11.39 25.48 -8.03
N LYS A 251 11.55 24.23 -8.50
CA LYS A 251 12.67 23.35 -8.15
C LYS A 251 12.85 23.13 -6.65
N GLN A 252 11.75 23.14 -5.89
CA GLN A 252 11.72 22.89 -4.44
C GLN A 252 11.59 21.40 -4.10
N THR A 253 11.54 20.54 -5.12
CA THR A 253 11.45 19.09 -4.97
C THR A 253 12.82 18.43 -5.07
N THR A 254 12.98 17.26 -4.45
CA THR A 254 14.20 16.44 -4.48
C THR A 254 14.48 15.73 -5.81
N ILE A 255 13.86 16.17 -6.91
CA ILE A 255 14.13 15.67 -8.25
C ILE A 255 15.56 16.06 -8.66
N TRP A 256 16.22 15.18 -9.42
CA TRP A 256 17.64 15.28 -9.79
C TRP A 256 18.04 16.69 -10.26
N GLU A 257 19.17 17.16 -9.73
CA GLU A 257 19.75 18.44 -10.11
C GLU A 257 20.00 18.47 -11.62
N GLY A 258 19.54 19.54 -12.28
CA GLY A 258 19.65 19.72 -13.73
C GLY A 258 18.46 19.24 -14.55
N LEU A 259 17.44 18.61 -13.95
CA LEU A 259 16.23 18.25 -14.69
C LEU A 259 15.39 19.52 -15.02
N PRO A 260 14.99 19.73 -16.29
CA PRO A 260 14.08 20.81 -16.64
C PRO A 260 12.73 20.64 -15.92
N PRO A 261 12.11 21.73 -15.40
CA PRO A 261 10.85 21.63 -14.65
C PRO A 261 9.72 20.93 -15.41
N ALA A 262 9.59 21.19 -16.72
CA ALA A 262 8.60 20.54 -17.57
C ALA A 262 8.76 19.01 -17.61
N VAL A 263 10.02 18.52 -17.66
CA VAL A 263 10.29 17.08 -17.62
C VAL A 263 9.95 16.50 -16.26
N GLY A 264 10.23 17.23 -15.17
CA GLY A 264 9.84 16.84 -13.81
C GLY A 264 8.32 16.66 -13.65
N VAL A 265 7.53 17.56 -14.22
CA VAL A 265 6.06 17.46 -14.23
C VAL A 265 5.57 16.26 -15.04
N ILE A 266 6.14 16.02 -16.22
CA ILE A 266 5.80 14.85 -17.04
C ILE A 266 6.12 13.56 -16.28
N LEU A 267 7.30 13.46 -15.69
CA LEU A 267 7.70 12.30 -14.89
C LEU A 267 6.78 12.09 -13.69
N PHE A 268 6.38 13.16 -13.00
CA PHE A 268 5.44 13.09 -11.89
C PHE A 268 4.13 12.40 -12.31
N PHE A 269 3.49 12.84 -13.39
CA PHE A 269 2.23 12.24 -13.85
C PHE A 269 2.42 10.80 -14.35
N VAL A 270 3.52 10.51 -15.05
CA VAL A 270 3.82 9.15 -15.53
C VAL A 270 4.02 8.20 -14.35
N LEU A 271 4.85 8.58 -13.37
CA LEU A 271 5.12 7.75 -12.19
C LEU A 271 3.88 7.58 -11.32
N MET A 272 3.09 8.64 -11.10
CA MET A 272 1.81 8.55 -10.39
C MET A 272 0.83 7.60 -11.08
N SER A 273 0.78 7.64 -12.42
CA SER A 273 -0.06 6.71 -13.20
C SER A 273 0.41 5.27 -13.05
N CYS A 274 1.73 5.02 -13.09
CA CYS A 274 2.31 3.70 -12.87
C CYS A 274 1.99 3.16 -11.46
N VAL A 275 2.19 3.97 -10.42
CA VAL A 275 1.89 3.56 -9.03
C VAL A 275 0.41 3.26 -8.85
N GLY A 276 -0.47 4.14 -9.34
CA GLY A 276 -1.92 3.92 -9.27
C GLY A 276 -2.36 2.64 -10.02
N LEU A 277 -1.75 2.36 -11.17
CA LEU A 277 -1.99 1.13 -11.92
C LEU A 277 -1.53 -0.11 -11.14
N LEU A 278 -0.34 -0.09 -10.54
CA LEU A 278 0.20 -1.24 -9.80
C LEU A 278 -0.67 -1.59 -8.59
N GLU A 279 -1.12 -0.59 -7.82
CA GLU A 279 -2.05 -0.79 -6.69
C GLU A 279 -3.42 -1.30 -7.17
N GLY A 280 -3.98 -0.68 -8.21
CA GLY A 280 -5.25 -1.13 -8.80
C GLY A 280 -5.18 -2.56 -9.33
N MET A 281 -4.05 -2.94 -9.94
CA MET A 281 -3.80 -4.30 -10.42
C MET A 281 -3.75 -5.32 -9.29
N GLN A 282 -3.12 -5.01 -8.15
CA GLN A 282 -3.08 -5.93 -7.00
C GLN A 282 -4.51 -6.29 -6.54
N ILE A 283 -5.37 -5.30 -6.35
CA ILE A 283 -6.78 -5.53 -5.97
C ILE A 283 -7.52 -6.30 -7.06
N ALA A 284 -7.38 -5.89 -8.33
CA ALA A 284 -8.03 -6.54 -9.46
C ALA A 284 -7.59 -8.01 -9.59
N PHE A 285 -6.32 -8.33 -9.37
CA PHE A 285 -5.83 -9.70 -9.40
C PHE A 285 -6.37 -10.54 -8.26
N PHE A 286 -6.49 -10.01 -7.05
CA PHE A 286 -7.15 -10.71 -5.95
C PHE A 286 -8.63 -10.98 -6.23
N ALA A 287 -9.33 -10.05 -6.87
CA ALA A 287 -10.73 -10.25 -7.28
C ALA A 287 -10.85 -11.29 -8.40
N VAL A 288 -10.03 -11.18 -9.46
CA VAL A 288 -10.09 -12.06 -10.63
C VAL A 288 -9.54 -13.47 -10.36
N ALA A 289 -8.64 -13.64 -9.39
CA ALA A 289 -8.15 -14.95 -8.95
C ALA A 289 -9.27 -15.90 -8.52
N LYS A 290 -10.45 -15.36 -8.21
CA LYS A 290 -11.60 -16.09 -7.70
C LYS A 290 -12.66 -16.36 -8.76
N LEU A 291 -12.57 -15.70 -9.92
CA LEU A 291 -13.43 -15.99 -11.05
C LEU A 291 -12.98 -17.29 -11.70
N THR A 292 -13.92 -18.17 -12.00
CA THR A 292 -13.66 -19.35 -12.84
C THR A 292 -13.26 -18.91 -14.24
N LYS A 293 -12.58 -19.78 -15.00
CA LYS A 293 -12.12 -19.44 -16.37
C LYS A 293 -13.26 -18.97 -17.29
N GLY A 294 -14.49 -19.44 -17.08
CA GLY A 294 -15.67 -19.01 -17.83
C GLY A 294 -16.17 -17.61 -17.48
N GLU A 295 -15.87 -17.13 -16.27
CA GLU A 295 -16.35 -15.84 -15.73
C GLU A 295 -15.37 -14.68 -15.97
N ARG A 296 -14.11 -14.96 -16.36
CA ARG A 296 -13.04 -13.97 -16.58
C ARG A 296 -13.25 -13.05 -17.80
N GLY A 297 -14.39 -13.15 -18.45
CA GLY A 297 -14.75 -12.33 -19.61
C GLY A 297 -13.99 -12.71 -20.87
N LYS A 298 -14.04 -11.83 -21.89
CA LYS A 298 -13.46 -12.07 -23.24
C LYS A 298 -12.33 -11.10 -23.61
N ALA A 299 -11.95 -10.20 -22.70
CA ALA A 299 -10.98 -9.16 -23.00
C ALA A 299 -9.57 -9.76 -23.17
N LYS A 300 -8.97 -9.58 -24.34
CA LYS A 300 -7.69 -10.20 -24.74
C LYS A 300 -6.57 -9.98 -23.71
N PHE A 301 -6.34 -8.72 -23.32
CA PHE A 301 -5.26 -8.38 -22.37
C PHE A 301 -5.54 -8.90 -20.95
N ALA A 302 -6.80 -8.91 -20.50
CA ALA A 302 -7.15 -9.47 -19.20
C ALA A 302 -6.90 -10.99 -19.18
N MET A 303 -7.29 -11.69 -20.25
CA MET A 303 -7.06 -13.14 -20.38
C MET A 303 -5.59 -13.49 -20.45
N MET A 304 -4.79 -12.78 -21.26
CA MET A 304 -3.34 -13.01 -21.34
C MET A 304 -2.66 -12.86 -19.97
N THR A 305 -3.03 -11.81 -19.22
CA THR A 305 -2.49 -11.57 -17.88
C THR A 305 -2.94 -12.64 -16.89
N CYS A 306 -4.21 -13.04 -16.92
CA CYS A 306 -4.72 -14.13 -16.07
C CYS A 306 -4.05 -15.47 -16.40
N ASP A 307 -3.88 -15.80 -17.68
CA ASP A 307 -3.24 -17.04 -18.12
C ASP A 307 -1.78 -17.11 -17.67
N LEU A 308 -1.07 -15.98 -17.66
CA LEU A 308 0.28 -15.86 -17.09
C LEU A 308 0.28 -16.05 -15.56
N LEU A 309 -0.59 -15.33 -14.85
CA LEU A 309 -0.63 -15.33 -13.39
C LEU A 309 -1.12 -16.66 -12.78
N PHE A 310 -2.05 -17.33 -13.45
CA PHE A 310 -2.65 -18.59 -12.99
C PHE A 310 -2.08 -19.81 -13.72
N ARG A 311 -1.01 -19.66 -14.52
CA ARG A 311 -0.36 -20.77 -15.20
C ARG A 311 0.11 -21.82 -14.18
N GLY A 312 -0.35 -23.06 -14.33
CA GLY A 312 0.04 -24.16 -13.44
C GLY A 312 -0.74 -24.25 -12.10
N LYS A 313 -1.55 -23.24 -11.75
CA LYS A 313 -2.55 -23.35 -10.68
C LYS A 313 -3.87 -23.75 -11.33
N ALA A 314 -4.18 -25.05 -11.32
CA ALA A 314 -5.48 -25.54 -11.73
C ALA A 314 -6.55 -25.05 -10.73
N HIS A 315 -7.28 -24.02 -11.12
CA HIS A 315 -8.66 -23.79 -10.70
C HIS A 315 -9.53 -23.91 -11.95
#